data_AF-A0A955DPC7-F1
#
_entry.id   AF-A0A955DPC7-F1
#
_cell.length_a   1.000
_cell.length_b   1.000
_cell.length_c   1.000
_cell.angle_alpha   90.00
_cell.angle_beta   90.00
_cell.angle_gamma   90.00
#
_symmetry.space_group_name_H-M   'P 1'
#
loop_
_entity.id
_entity.type
_entity.pdbx_description
1 polymer ?
#
loop_
_entity_poly.entity_id
_entity_poly.type
_entity_poly.pdbx_seq_one_letter_code
_entity_poly.pdbx_strand_id
1 'polypeptide(L)'
;IAPIYNADGNDRMSPDNRPGQVGPAAGMGERPNAQGLDLNRDYIKLEAPETRAMVALLNDWDPDLIIDTHTTNGSRHRYAVTFEAPLNPAGHPEPIDFVHSNMLPDVAKRLRDATGYESFYYGNTDRTITQWFTYSAQPRFGGNYHGLRGHLSVLSEAYAYISFRDRVEVTRAFVRELITYADEHHEAIRAMRERVKREIIAAGAHPQPDDIVGIRHRIAAFPEPVTLLGYEPRGDVPQTTHVIPPTEDDVPRDYTVVHLGRFEMERGVRRPLGYLVPIELTTVIDTLRAHGVTMEPAAGRYDVERYTITGIDRAPREFQGHRNVLVDADARRETVEFGTPIAGQIVPTRMMFIPTAQPLGTLIVYLLEPESEDGLTAWNFFDDQLEVGAAFPVLRVP
;
A
#
# COMPACT_ATOMS: atom_id res chain seq x y z
N ILE A 1 -7.03 9.27 -15.83
CA ILE A 1 -5.74 9.91 -15.49
C ILE A 1 -6.04 11.00 -14.46
N ALA A 2 -5.41 10.94 -13.28
CA ALA A 2 -5.43 12.02 -12.31
C ALA A 2 -4.10 12.78 -12.42
N PRO A 3 -4.03 13.87 -13.23
CA PRO A 3 -2.76 14.50 -13.56
C PRO A 3 -2.10 15.18 -12.37
N ILE A 4 -2.90 15.67 -11.41
CA ILE A 4 -2.43 16.25 -10.15
C ILE A 4 -3.36 15.70 -9.06
N TYR A 5 -2.84 14.77 -8.27
CA TYR A 5 -3.61 14.11 -7.22
C TYR A 5 -3.79 14.99 -5.97
N ASN A 6 -2.75 15.74 -5.61
CA ASN A 6 -2.78 16.74 -4.53
C ASN A 6 -2.74 18.15 -5.14
N ALA A 7 -3.88 18.65 -5.62
CA ALA A 7 -3.95 19.96 -6.28
C ALA A 7 -3.60 21.11 -5.32
N ASP A 8 -4.17 21.10 -4.11
CA ASP A 8 -3.93 22.16 -3.13
C ASP A 8 -2.47 22.23 -2.68
N GLY A 9 -1.84 21.07 -2.42
CA GLY A 9 -0.42 21.01 -2.10
C GLY A 9 0.44 21.43 -3.28
N ASN A 10 0.10 21.00 -4.50
CA ASN A 10 0.82 21.40 -5.72
C ASN A 10 0.81 22.92 -5.92
N ASP A 11 -0.34 23.57 -5.80
CA ASP A 11 -0.52 24.99 -6.14
C ASP A 11 0.06 25.94 -5.09
N ARG A 12 0.39 25.44 -3.89
CA ARG A 12 1.19 26.15 -2.88
C ARG A 12 2.67 26.14 -3.24
N MET A 13 3.00 26.52 -4.47
CA MET A 13 4.38 26.59 -4.95
C MET A 13 5.15 27.69 -4.23
N SER A 14 6.34 27.34 -3.75
CA SER A 14 7.28 28.30 -3.19
C SER A 14 8.72 27.85 -3.45
N PRO A 15 9.66 28.77 -3.75
CA PRO A 15 11.09 28.46 -3.77
C PRO A 15 11.62 27.92 -2.44
N ASP A 16 10.92 28.19 -1.32
CA ASP A 16 11.29 27.72 0.01
C ASP A 16 10.85 26.26 0.27
N ASN A 17 9.98 25.71 -0.57
CA ASN A 17 9.55 24.33 -0.45
C ASN A 17 10.62 23.37 -0.99
N ARG A 18 10.87 22.29 -0.24
CA ARG A 18 11.82 21.22 -0.61
C ARG A 18 13.23 21.73 -0.92
N PRO A 19 13.89 22.43 0.03
CA PRO A 19 15.24 22.94 -0.19
C PRO A 19 16.21 21.79 -0.52
N GLY A 20 17.08 22.04 -1.51
CA GLY A 20 18.06 21.06 -2.00
C GLY A 20 17.60 20.22 -3.19
N GLN A 21 16.32 20.24 -3.58
CA GLN A 21 15.88 19.60 -4.82
C GLN A 21 16.08 20.50 -6.04
N VAL A 22 16.32 19.90 -7.21
CA VAL A 22 16.53 20.63 -8.47
C VAL A 22 15.18 20.89 -9.16
N GLY A 23 14.37 21.79 -8.58
CA GLY A 23 13.00 22.16 -8.96
C GLY A 23 12.81 23.06 -10.19
N PRO A 24 11.56 23.35 -10.61
CA PRO A 24 11.27 24.43 -11.54
C PRO A 24 11.51 25.78 -10.87
N ALA A 25 11.66 26.84 -11.68
CA ALA A 25 12.04 28.17 -11.19
C ALA A 25 11.06 28.79 -10.18
N ALA A 26 9.78 28.44 -10.25
CA ALA A 26 8.75 28.90 -9.31
C ALA A 26 8.78 28.19 -7.94
N GLY A 27 9.60 27.14 -7.80
CA GLY A 27 9.66 26.29 -6.62
C GLY A 27 8.74 25.07 -6.68
N MET A 28 8.67 24.32 -5.58
CA MET A 28 7.85 23.11 -5.47
C MET A 28 6.58 23.38 -4.65
N GLY A 29 5.56 22.52 -4.80
CA GLY A 29 4.42 22.47 -3.89
C GLY A 29 4.74 21.85 -2.52
N GLU A 30 3.74 21.84 -1.66
CA GLU A 30 3.75 21.17 -0.36
C GLU A 30 3.49 19.66 -0.51
N ARG A 31 4.05 18.86 0.42
CA ARG A 31 3.81 17.41 0.45
C ARG A 31 2.37 17.06 0.88
N PRO A 32 1.87 17.53 2.03
CA PRO A 32 0.51 17.24 2.42
C PRO A 32 -0.53 18.00 1.59
N ASN A 33 -1.78 17.58 1.64
CA ASN A 33 -2.90 18.36 1.13
C ASN A 33 -3.23 19.56 2.06
N ALA A 34 -4.28 20.32 1.73
CA ALA A 34 -4.68 21.49 2.53
C ALA A 34 -5.07 21.16 3.99
N GLN A 35 -5.40 19.89 4.30
CA GLN A 35 -5.71 19.41 5.64
C GLN A 35 -4.48 18.90 6.40
N GLY A 36 -3.29 18.93 5.81
CA GLY A 36 -2.08 18.40 6.42
C GLY A 36 -1.88 16.89 6.25
N LEU A 37 -2.72 16.23 5.44
CA LEU A 37 -2.65 14.78 5.21
C LEU A 37 -1.70 14.44 4.06
N ASP A 38 -0.85 13.44 4.25
CA ASP A 38 -0.09 12.78 3.19
C ASP A 38 -1.01 11.78 2.49
N LEU A 39 -1.46 12.11 1.28
CA LEU A 39 -2.40 11.27 0.52
C LEU A 39 -1.85 9.86 0.25
N ASN A 40 -0.53 9.69 0.15
CA ASN A 40 0.10 8.38 -0.02
C ASN A 40 0.33 7.67 1.34
N ARG A 41 -0.46 8.02 2.36
CA ARG A 41 -0.59 7.34 3.66
C ARG A 41 -2.06 7.11 4.05
N ASP A 42 -2.98 7.37 3.14
CA ASP A 42 -4.41 7.50 3.44
C ASP A 42 -5.27 6.36 2.86
N TYR A 43 -4.68 5.46 2.08
CA TYR A 43 -5.42 4.43 1.32
C TYR A 43 -6.14 3.38 2.19
N ILE A 44 -5.88 3.31 3.50
CA ILE A 44 -6.64 2.47 4.45
C ILE A 44 -7.70 3.27 5.20
N LYS A 45 -7.34 4.41 5.77
CA LYS A 45 -8.27 5.20 6.61
C LYS A 45 -9.26 6.03 5.78
N LEU A 46 -8.93 6.34 4.53
CA LEU A 46 -9.71 7.12 3.58
C LEU A 46 -10.28 8.40 4.20
N GLU A 47 -9.43 9.22 4.80
CA GLU A 47 -9.88 10.46 5.46
C GLU A 47 -9.83 11.66 4.53
N ALA A 48 -8.87 11.69 3.61
CA ALA A 48 -8.74 12.78 2.67
C ALA A 48 -9.80 12.67 1.55
N PRO A 49 -10.43 13.78 1.16
CA PRO A 49 -11.42 13.79 0.08
C PRO A 49 -10.81 13.34 -1.26
N GLU A 50 -9.53 13.64 -1.52
CA GLU A 50 -8.82 13.22 -2.71
C GLU A 50 -8.68 11.69 -2.78
N THR A 51 -8.31 11.05 -1.67
CA THR A 51 -8.20 9.58 -1.59
C THR A 51 -9.55 8.92 -1.73
N ARG A 52 -10.60 9.46 -1.11
CA ARG A 52 -11.98 8.96 -1.29
C ARG A 52 -12.40 9.03 -2.76
N ALA A 53 -12.13 10.14 -3.44
CA ALA A 53 -12.44 10.30 -4.87
C ALA A 53 -11.63 9.32 -5.74
N MET A 54 -10.34 9.12 -5.43
CA MET A 54 -9.51 8.14 -6.14
C MET A 54 -10.03 6.72 -5.95
N VAL A 55 -10.37 6.32 -4.72
CA VAL A 55 -10.91 4.98 -4.45
C VAL A 55 -12.29 4.80 -5.07
N ALA A 56 -13.15 5.82 -5.09
CA ALA A 56 -14.41 5.76 -5.84
C ALA A 56 -14.18 5.51 -7.34
N LEU A 57 -13.23 6.22 -7.96
CA LEU A 57 -12.83 5.96 -9.34
C LEU A 57 -12.30 4.54 -9.55
N LEU A 58 -11.49 4.01 -8.62
CA LEU A 58 -11.00 2.63 -8.69
C LEU A 58 -12.13 1.62 -8.58
N ASN A 59 -13.15 1.88 -7.76
CA ASN A 59 -14.32 1.02 -7.61
C ASN A 59 -15.18 1.01 -8.88
N ASP A 60 -15.36 2.17 -9.52
CA ASP A 60 -16.20 2.32 -10.70
C ASP A 60 -15.53 1.79 -11.98
N TRP A 61 -14.21 2.02 -12.13
CA TRP A 61 -13.48 1.70 -13.35
C TRP A 61 -12.80 0.32 -13.33
N ASP A 62 -12.37 -0.19 -12.16
CA ASP A 62 -11.64 -1.46 -11.99
C ASP A 62 -10.47 -1.63 -12.99
N PRO A 63 -9.46 -0.72 -12.99
CA PRO A 63 -8.40 -0.75 -14.00
C PRO A 63 -7.49 -1.97 -13.87
N ASP A 64 -6.99 -2.48 -14.99
CA ASP A 64 -6.03 -3.61 -14.97
C ASP A 64 -4.67 -3.20 -14.35
N LEU A 65 -4.14 -2.05 -14.76
CA LEU A 65 -2.84 -1.51 -14.37
C LEU A 65 -2.96 -0.07 -13.85
N ILE A 66 -2.33 0.19 -12.70
CA ILE A 66 -2.18 1.52 -12.11
C ILE A 66 -0.72 1.94 -12.20
N ILE A 67 -0.47 3.17 -12.69
CA ILE A 67 0.86 3.78 -12.74
C ILE A 67 0.83 5.02 -11.85
N ASP A 68 1.59 4.99 -10.76
CA ASP A 68 1.65 6.04 -9.76
C ASP A 68 3.02 6.73 -9.78
N THR A 69 3.06 8.00 -10.21
CA THR A 69 4.30 8.73 -10.47
C THR A 69 4.64 9.69 -9.34
N HIS A 70 5.83 9.53 -8.78
CA HIS A 70 6.39 10.28 -7.65
C HIS A 70 7.76 10.84 -7.98
N THR A 71 8.31 11.59 -7.02
CA THR A 71 9.69 12.06 -7.02
C THR A 71 10.30 11.76 -5.66
N THR A 72 11.46 11.10 -5.65
CA THR A 72 12.10 10.65 -4.43
C THR A 72 13.19 11.60 -3.98
N ASN A 73 13.25 11.83 -2.67
CA ASN A 73 14.43 12.42 -2.03
C ASN A 73 15.61 11.45 -2.05
N GLY A 74 15.34 10.15 -2.01
CA GLY A 74 16.30 9.05 -2.19
C GLY A 74 17.55 9.10 -1.32
N SER A 75 18.53 8.30 -1.72
CA SER A 75 19.93 8.45 -1.37
C SER A 75 20.74 8.87 -2.60
N ARG A 76 22.06 9.07 -2.45
CA ARG A 76 22.92 9.46 -3.58
C ARG A 76 23.18 8.26 -4.48
N HIS A 77 22.51 8.21 -5.63
CA HIS A 77 22.67 7.18 -6.65
C HIS A 77 22.62 7.75 -8.08
N ARG A 78 22.89 6.91 -9.08
CA ARG A 78 22.97 7.29 -10.49
C ARG A 78 21.74 6.88 -11.33
N TYR A 79 20.70 6.34 -10.71
CA TYR A 79 19.42 6.07 -11.37
C TYR A 79 18.61 7.36 -11.56
N ALA A 80 18.12 7.60 -12.77
CA ALA A 80 17.28 8.77 -13.09
C ALA A 80 15.83 8.57 -12.64
N VAL A 81 15.37 7.32 -12.64
CA VAL A 81 14.08 6.89 -12.11
C VAL A 81 14.27 5.56 -11.40
N THR A 82 13.65 5.41 -10.23
CA THR A 82 13.47 4.10 -9.61
C THR A 82 12.01 3.70 -9.65
N PHE A 83 11.73 2.42 -9.47
CA PHE A 83 10.36 1.90 -9.56
C PHE A 83 10.12 0.79 -8.56
N GLU A 84 8.86 0.48 -8.27
CA GLU A 84 8.53 -0.64 -7.40
C GLU A 84 7.20 -1.29 -7.78
N ALA A 85 7.14 -2.61 -7.62
CA ALA A 85 5.89 -3.38 -7.66
C ALA A 85 5.16 -3.27 -6.30
N PRO A 86 3.96 -3.82 -6.12
CA PRO A 86 3.40 -3.95 -4.77
C PRO A 86 4.30 -4.86 -3.93
N LEU A 87 4.54 -4.48 -2.68
CA LEU A 87 5.45 -5.18 -1.76
C LEU A 87 4.72 -6.03 -0.70
N ASN A 88 3.40 -5.85 -0.57
CA ASN A 88 2.63 -6.51 0.47
C ASN A 88 2.39 -7.99 0.16
N PRO A 89 2.92 -8.94 0.96
CA PRO A 89 2.82 -10.36 0.65
C PRO A 89 1.44 -10.95 0.97
N ALA A 90 0.50 -10.18 1.54
CA ALA A 90 -0.92 -10.58 1.58
C ALA A 90 -1.61 -10.39 0.22
N GLY A 91 -1.03 -9.59 -0.69
CA GLY A 91 -1.55 -9.43 -2.04
C GLY A 91 -1.45 -10.72 -2.85
N HIS A 92 -2.25 -10.85 -3.91
CA HIS A 92 -2.17 -12.03 -4.76
C HIS A 92 -0.78 -12.08 -5.42
N PRO A 93 -0.04 -13.20 -5.34
CA PRO A 93 1.35 -13.25 -5.80
C PRO A 93 1.45 -13.03 -7.31
N GLU A 94 0.51 -13.56 -8.09
CA GLU A 94 0.62 -13.51 -9.56
C GLU A 94 0.77 -12.10 -10.16
N PRO A 95 -0.13 -11.11 -9.92
CA PRO A 95 0.05 -9.77 -10.47
C PRO A 95 1.30 -9.07 -9.90
N ILE A 96 1.66 -9.34 -8.65
CA ILE A 96 2.86 -8.77 -8.01
C ILE A 96 4.12 -9.30 -8.70
N ASP A 97 4.23 -10.61 -8.82
CA ASP A 97 5.35 -11.31 -9.45
C ASP A 97 5.44 -10.98 -10.93
N PHE A 98 4.31 -10.81 -11.63
CA PHE A 98 4.31 -10.39 -13.03
C PHE A 98 4.88 -8.98 -13.20
N VAL A 99 4.46 -8.02 -12.36
CA VAL A 99 5.00 -6.65 -12.42
C VAL A 99 6.49 -6.65 -12.09
N HIS A 100 6.86 -7.29 -10.97
CA HIS A 100 8.24 -7.34 -10.51
C HIS A 100 9.13 -8.14 -11.46
N SER A 101 8.81 -9.39 -11.78
CA SER A 101 9.76 -10.28 -12.46
C SER A 101 9.71 -10.22 -13.99
N ASN A 102 8.65 -9.64 -14.58
CA ASN A 102 8.46 -9.61 -16.03
C ASN A 102 8.38 -8.19 -16.58
N MET A 103 7.43 -7.38 -16.13
CA MET A 103 7.16 -6.06 -16.69
C MET A 103 8.32 -5.09 -16.42
N LEU A 104 8.69 -4.89 -15.16
CA LEU A 104 9.67 -3.87 -14.77
C LEU A 104 11.08 -4.12 -15.35
N PRO A 105 11.62 -5.36 -15.39
CA PRO A 105 12.92 -5.63 -16.01
C PRO A 105 12.95 -5.32 -17.51
N ASP A 106 11.88 -5.65 -18.24
CA ASP A 106 11.79 -5.36 -19.68
C ASP A 106 11.65 -3.84 -19.92
N VAL A 107 10.77 -3.18 -19.18
CA VAL A 107 10.58 -1.73 -19.25
C VAL A 107 11.85 -0.98 -18.89
N ALA A 108 12.59 -1.41 -17.86
CA ALA A 108 13.88 -0.82 -17.48
C ALA A 108 14.92 -0.94 -18.61
N LYS A 109 14.96 -2.10 -19.28
CA LYS A 109 15.83 -2.32 -20.43
C LYS A 109 15.44 -1.40 -21.60
N ARG A 110 14.15 -1.35 -21.96
CA ARG A 110 13.64 -0.48 -23.05
C ARG A 110 13.92 0.99 -22.77
N LEU A 111 13.70 1.45 -21.53
CA LEU A 111 14.02 2.81 -21.11
C LEU A 111 15.49 3.14 -21.33
N ARG A 112 16.41 2.30 -20.83
CA ARG A 112 17.85 2.51 -21.00
C ARG A 112 18.24 2.50 -22.47
N ASP A 113 17.74 1.55 -23.25
CA ASP A 113 18.08 1.42 -24.67
C ASP A 113 17.56 2.63 -25.49
N ALA A 114 16.41 3.21 -25.11
CA ALA A 114 15.81 4.36 -25.79
C ALA A 114 16.39 5.72 -25.36
N THR A 115 16.87 5.84 -24.12
CA THR A 115 17.18 7.16 -23.52
C THR A 115 18.59 7.26 -22.93
N GLY A 116 19.24 6.13 -22.63
CA GLY A 116 20.48 6.08 -21.86
C GLY A 116 20.30 6.29 -20.35
N TYR A 117 19.08 6.52 -19.86
CA TYR A 117 18.84 6.65 -18.42
C TYR A 117 18.88 5.29 -17.73
N GLU A 118 19.64 5.22 -16.63
CA GLU A 118 19.64 4.07 -15.75
C GLU A 118 18.43 4.10 -14.81
N SER A 119 17.90 2.91 -14.53
CA SER A 119 16.76 2.71 -13.62
C SER A 119 16.93 1.44 -12.79
N PHE A 120 16.28 1.39 -11.63
CA PHE A 120 16.38 0.26 -10.72
C PHE A 120 15.18 0.18 -9.77
N TYR A 121 15.06 -0.93 -9.04
CA TYR A 121 14.09 -1.03 -7.96
C TYR A 121 14.31 0.06 -6.91
N TYR A 122 13.20 0.58 -6.39
CA TYR A 122 13.20 1.63 -5.39
C TYR A 122 13.99 1.19 -4.15
N GLY A 123 14.78 2.11 -3.62
CA GLY A 123 15.42 1.91 -2.34
C GLY A 123 16.25 3.09 -1.92
N ASN A 124 16.84 2.94 -0.74
CA ASN A 124 17.76 3.88 -0.13
C ASN A 124 18.95 3.13 0.44
N THR A 125 20.08 3.83 0.57
CA THR A 125 21.27 3.28 1.22
C THR A 125 21.28 3.53 2.71
N ASP A 126 21.83 2.59 3.47
CA ASP A 126 22.34 2.87 4.80
C ASP A 126 23.56 3.82 4.73
N ARG A 127 24.03 4.30 5.89
CA ARG A 127 25.15 5.25 5.97
C ARG A 127 26.45 4.68 5.40
N THR A 128 26.64 3.37 5.48
CA THR A 128 27.87 2.69 5.03
C THR A 128 27.76 2.12 3.62
N ILE A 129 26.62 2.30 2.93
CA ILE A 129 26.38 1.78 1.57
C ILE A 129 26.65 0.27 1.51
N THR A 130 26.10 -0.46 2.47
CA THR A 130 26.14 -1.93 2.55
C THR A 130 24.78 -2.56 2.25
N GLN A 131 23.71 -1.77 2.32
CA GLN A 131 22.34 -2.20 2.12
C GLN A 131 21.60 -1.25 1.18
N TRP A 132 20.73 -1.82 0.33
CA TRP A 132 19.73 -1.10 -0.45
C TRP A 132 18.35 -1.55 0.03
N PHE A 133 17.61 -0.68 0.71
CA PHE A 133 16.34 -1.03 1.35
C PHE A 133 15.17 -0.23 0.79
N THR A 134 14.08 -0.93 0.47
CA THR A 134 12.83 -0.34 -0.06
C THR A 134 11.97 0.26 1.06
N TYR A 135 10.78 0.76 0.71
CA TYR A 135 9.81 1.31 1.65
C TYR A 135 8.92 0.22 2.29
N SER A 136 8.05 0.61 3.21
CA SER A 136 7.15 -0.31 3.93
C SER A 136 6.18 -1.05 2.99
N ALA A 137 5.88 -2.32 3.29
CA ALA A 137 4.84 -3.13 2.64
C ALA A 137 3.40 -2.77 3.07
N GLN A 138 3.23 -1.82 4.00
CA GLN A 138 1.92 -1.44 4.49
C GLN A 138 1.01 -0.89 3.37
N PRO A 139 -0.28 -1.23 3.34
CA PRO A 139 -1.22 -0.78 2.32
C PRO A 139 -1.74 0.66 2.51
N ARG A 140 -1.29 1.41 3.51
CA ARG A 140 -1.46 2.87 3.52
C ARG A 140 -0.86 3.57 2.29
N PHE A 141 0.09 2.91 1.62
CA PHE A 141 0.69 3.33 0.36
C PHE A 141 -0.12 2.80 -0.83
N GLY A 142 -0.37 3.65 -1.83
CA GLY A 142 -1.22 3.32 -2.98
C GLY A 142 -0.80 2.06 -3.72
N GLY A 143 0.50 1.91 -4.03
CA GLY A 143 1.02 0.72 -4.73
C GLY A 143 0.68 -0.60 -4.02
N ASN A 144 0.87 -0.65 -2.70
CA ASN A 144 0.56 -1.83 -1.88
C ASN A 144 -0.96 -2.04 -1.77
N TYR A 145 -1.74 -0.96 -1.61
CA TYR A 145 -3.20 -1.02 -1.59
C TYR A 145 -3.79 -1.61 -2.88
N HIS A 146 -3.32 -1.16 -4.03
CA HIS A 146 -3.75 -1.70 -5.33
C HIS A 146 -3.39 -3.18 -5.48
N GLY A 147 -2.20 -3.58 -5.03
CA GLY A 147 -1.77 -4.99 -4.99
C GLY A 147 -2.64 -5.86 -4.10
N LEU A 148 -3.05 -5.37 -2.91
CA LEU A 148 -4.01 -6.08 -2.03
C LEU A 148 -5.38 -6.29 -2.68
N ARG A 149 -5.79 -5.37 -3.56
CA ARG A 149 -7.01 -5.46 -4.37
C ARG A 149 -6.81 -6.33 -5.63
N GLY A 150 -5.64 -6.94 -5.78
CA GLY A 150 -5.25 -7.84 -6.86
C GLY A 150 -4.84 -7.15 -8.17
N HIS A 151 -4.73 -5.81 -8.20
CA HIS A 151 -4.39 -5.07 -9.41
C HIS A 151 -2.88 -5.13 -9.69
N LEU A 152 -2.50 -4.94 -10.95
CA LEU A 152 -1.12 -4.57 -11.26
C LEU A 152 -0.92 -3.10 -10.86
N SER A 153 0.18 -2.79 -10.18
CA SER A 153 0.52 -1.42 -9.83
C SER A 153 2.02 -1.18 -9.96
N VAL A 154 2.38 -0.03 -10.48
CA VAL A 154 3.77 0.42 -10.57
C VAL A 154 3.90 1.76 -9.86
N LEU A 155 4.76 1.80 -8.85
CA LEU A 155 5.29 3.05 -8.30
C LEU A 155 6.48 3.49 -9.15
N SER A 156 6.53 4.75 -9.56
CA SER A 156 7.69 5.37 -10.20
C SER A 156 8.19 6.51 -9.35
N GLU A 157 9.50 6.64 -9.17
CA GLU A 157 10.14 7.62 -8.29
C GLU A 157 11.28 8.30 -9.06
N ALA A 158 10.97 9.44 -9.70
CA ALA A 158 11.96 10.24 -10.41
C ALA A 158 12.96 10.85 -9.43
N TYR A 159 14.24 10.86 -9.78
CA TYR A 159 15.29 11.28 -8.86
C TYR A 159 15.33 12.80 -8.70
N ALA A 160 15.12 13.33 -7.48
CA ALA A 160 15.00 14.79 -7.26
C ALA A 160 16.24 15.62 -7.58
N TYR A 161 17.40 14.98 -7.82
CA TYR A 161 18.70 15.64 -8.00
C TYR A 161 19.22 15.66 -9.44
N ILE A 162 18.47 15.13 -10.42
CA ILE A 162 18.68 15.45 -11.84
C ILE A 162 17.88 16.69 -12.22
N SER A 163 18.16 17.29 -13.38
CA SER A 163 17.48 18.52 -13.81
C SER A 163 15.96 18.30 -13.87
N PHE A 164 15.17 19.34 -13.59
CA PHE A 164 13.71 19.24 -13.71
C PHE A 164 13.27 18.77 -15.10
N ARG A 165 13.98 19.18 -16.16
CA ARG A 165 13.76 18.69 -17.52
C ARG A 165 13.99 17.19 -17.64
N ASP A 166 15.13 16.69 -17.15
CA ASP A 166 15.44 15.26 -17.20
C ASP A 166 14.42 14.44 -16.39
N ARG A 167 13.96 14.94 -15.25
CA ARG A 167 12.89 14.31 -14.47
C ARG A 167 11.61 14.15 -15.29
N VAL A 168 11.17 15.21 -15.96
CA VAL A 168 9.97 15.16 -16.81
C VAL A 168 10.16 14.19 -17.98
N GLU A 169 11.30 14.23 -18.66
CA GLU A 169 11.58 13.37 -19.81
C GLU A 169 11.70 11.89 -19.41
N VAL A 170 12.42 11.56 -18.33
CA VAL A 170 12.56 10.17 -17.88
C VAL A 170 11.24 9.61 -17.38
N THR A 171 10.44 10.37 -16.63
CA THR A 171 9.09 9.92 -16.21
C THR A 171 8.19 9.70 -17.43
N ARG A 172 8.20 10.62 -18.40
CA ARG A 172 7.43 10.48 -19.63
C ARG A 172 7.86 9.27 -20.46
N ALA A 173 9.15 9.01 -20.58
CA ALA A 173 9.68 7.85 -21.28
C ALA A 173 9.30 6.55 -20.56
N PHE A 174 9.48 6.49 -19.24
CA PHE A 174 9.14 5.32 -18.43
C PHE A 174 7.65 4.98 -18.50
N VAL A 175 6.76 5.97 -18.34
CA VAL A 175 5.31 5.77 -18.48
C VAL A 175 4.92 5.30 -19.88
N ARG A 176 5.58 5.82 -20.92
CA ARG A 176 5.35 5.34 -22.29
C ARG A 176 5.72 3.88 -22.45
N GLU A 177 6.88 3.46 -21.96
CA GLU A 177 7.30 2.05 -22.05
C GLU A 177 6.38 1.13 -21.24
N LEU A 178 5.87 1.56 -20.09
CA LEU A 178 4.84 0.83 -19.35
C LEU A 178 3.55 0.65 -20.16
N ILE A 179 3.08 1.71 -20.81
CA ILE A 179 1.87 1.67 -21.65
C ILE A 179 2.11 0.77 -22.88
N THR A 180 3.25 0.88 -23.54
CA THR A 180 3.62 0.02 -24.68
C THR A 180 3.67 -1.44 -24.25
N TYR A 181 4.31 -1.76 -23.12
CA TYR A 181 4.33 -3.12 -22.59
C TYR A 181 2.92 -3.62 -22.28
N ALA A 182 2.09 -2.81 -21.62
CA ALA A 182 0.71 -3.18 -21.30
C ALA A 182 -0.13 -3.42 -22.56
N ASP A 183 0.07 -2.65 -23.63
CA ASP A 183 -0.59 -2.84 -24.93
C ASP A 183 -0.12 -4.13 -25.61
N GLU A 184 1.17 -4.43 -25.59
CA GLU A 184 1.73 -5.68 -26.15
C GLU A 184 1.25 -6.93 -25.40
N HIS A 185 0.96 -6.81 -24.10
CA HIS A 185 0.59 -7.91 -23.21
C HIS A 185 -0.87 -7.86 -22.72
N HIS A 186 -1.73 -7.07 -23.35
CA HIS A 186 -3.07 -6.74 -22.84
C HIS A 186 -3.97 -7.97 -22.61
N GLU A 187 -3.93 -8.98 -23.50
CA GLU A 187 -4.72 -10.20 -23.34
C GLU A 187 -4.31 -10.98 -22.09
N ALA A 188 -3.00 -11.13 -21.86
CA ALA A 188 -2.47 -11.83 -20.70
C ALA A 188 -2.79 -11.08 -19.40
N ILE A 189 -2.63 -9.76 -19.39
CA ILE A 189 -2.94 -8.91 -18.23
C ILE A 189 -4.43 -9.01 -17.86
N ARG A 190 -5.34 -8.91 -18.84
CA ARG A 190 -6.79 -9.03 -18.59
C ARG A 190 -7.18 -10.42 -18.12
N ALA A 191 -6.66 -11.47 -18.76
CA ALA A 191 -6.93 -12.85 -18.36
C ALA A 191 -6.45 -13.14 -16.94
N MET A 192 -5.27 -12.61 -16.58
CA MET A 192 -4.72 -12.68 -15.22
C MET A 192 -5.62 -11.97 -14.22
N ARG A 193 -6.01 -10.70 -14.48
CA ARG A 193 -6.89 -9.93 -13.59
C ARG A 193 -8.22 -10.63 -13.32
N GLU A 194 -8.85 -11.15 -14.37
CA GLU A 194 -10.10 -11.90 -14.25
C GLU A 194 -9.95 -13.20 -13.48
N ARG A 195 -8.82 -13.90 -13.65
CA ARG A 195 -8.52 -15.11 -12.89
C ARG A 195 -8.28 -14.82 -11.40
N VAL A 196 -7.42 -13.85 -11.10
CA VAL A 196 -7.14 -13.40 -9.72
C VAL A 196 -8.43 -13.00 -9.00
N LYS A 197 -9.31 -12.25 -9.66
CA LYS A 197 -10.61 -11.86 -9.11
C LYS A 197 -11.47 -13.07 -8.75
N ARG A 198 -11.54 -14.08 -9.62
CA ARG A 198 -12.26 -15.34 -9.34
C ARG A 198 -11.63 -16.14 -8.22
N GLU A 199 -10.30 -16.22 -8.17
CA GLU A 199 -9.56 -16.94 -7.14
C GLU A 199 -9.79 -16.31 -5.76
N ILE A 200 -9.74 -14.98 -5.63
CA ILE A 200 -10.05 -14.28 -4.37
C ILE A 200 -11.50 -14.54 -3.91
N ILE A 201 -12.47 -14.47 -4.82
CA ILE A 201 -13.88 -14.75 -4.50
C ILE A 201 -14.05 -16.20 -4.03
N ALA A 202 -13.46 -17.15 -4.75
CA ALA A 202 -13.53 -18.57 -4.43
C ALA A 202 -12.88 -18.89 -3.08
N ALA A 203 -11.73 -18.27 -2.79
CA ALA A 203 -11.04 -18.38 -1.51
C ALA A 203 -11.92 -17.89 -0.35
N GLY A 204 -12.62 -16.77 -0.51
CA GLY A 204 -13.56 -16.28 0.51
C GLY A 204 -14.83 -17.12 0.65
N ALA A 205 -15.31 -17.74 -0.44
CA ALA A 205 -16.48 -18.62 -0.40
C ALA A 205 -16.17 -19.99 0.24
N HIS A 206 -14.95 -20.48 0.05
CA HIS A 206 -14.51 -21.80 0.50
C HIS A 206 -13.08 -21.74 1.10
N PRO A 207 -12.87 -21.06 2.25
CA PRO A 207 -11.55 -20.93 2.84
C PRO A 207 -10.92 -22.29 3.13
N GLN A 208 -9.68 -22.47 2.68
CA GLN A 208 -8.89 -23.67 2.95
C GLN A 208 -8.00 -23.47 4.19
N PRO A 209 -7.59 -24.54 4.89
CA PRO A 209 -6.75 -24.42 6.08
C PRO A 209 -5.41 -23.70 5.88
N ASP A 210 -4.92 -23.66 4.64
CA ASP A 210 -3.67 -23.03 4.17
C ASP A 210 -3.88 -21.69 3.45
N ASP A 211 -5.12 -21.20 3.33
CA ASP A 211 -5.41 -19.84 2.83
C ASP A 211 -5.13 -18.83 3.94
N ILE A 212 -3.85 -18.44 4.04
CA ILE A 212 -3.34 -17.51 5.05
C ILE A 212 -3.18 -16.11 4.45
N VAL A 213 -3.78 -15.12 5.09
CA VAL A 213 -3.57 -13.69 4.79
C VAL A 213 -2.56 -13.12 5.79
N GLY A 214 -1.45 -12.59 5.27
CA GLY A 214 -0.45 -11.87 6.06
C GLY A 214 -1.01 -10.55 6.60
N ILE A 215 -1.00 -10.39 7.93
CA ILE A 215 -1.51 -9.20 8.62
C ILE A 215 -0.39 -8.43 9.36
N ARG A 216 0.80 -9.02 9.49
CA ARG A 216 2.03 -8.35 9.91
C ARG A 216 3.22 -8.84 9.08
N HIS A 217 4.13 -7.94 8.76
CA HIS A 217 5.22 -8.22 7.84
C HIS A 217 6.56 -7.70 8.34
N ARG A 218 7.63 -8.36 7.91
CA ARG A 218 8.99 -7.90 8.14
C ARG A 218 9.77 -7.84 6.83
N ILE A 219 10.61 -6.83 6.71
CA ILE A 219 11.50 -6.68 5.56
C ILE A 219 12.49 -7.85 5.52
N ALA A 220 12.80 -8.32 4.33
CA ALA A 220 13.70 -9.44 4.08
C ALA A 220 14.62 -9.13 2.89
N ALA A 221 15.80 -9.75 2.93
CA ALA A 221 16.76 -9.66 1.85
C ALA A 221 16.40 -10.62 0.71
N PHE A 222 16.72 -10.23 -0.52
CA PHE A 222 16.91 -11.19 -1.60
C PHE A 222 18.15 -12.05 -1.33
N PRO A 223 18.20 -13.30 -1.82
CA PRO A 223 19.34 -14.18 -1.61
C PRO A 223 20.64 -13.64 -2.18
N GLU A 224 20.56 -13.03 -3.36
CA GLU A 224 21.72 -12.49 -4.07
C GLU A 224 21.88 -10.99 -3.85
N PRO A 225 23.13 -10.51 -3.64
CA PRO A 225 23.40 -9.09 -3.59
C PRO A 225 23.20 -8.43 -4.96
N VAL A 226 23.07 -7.12 -4.96
CA VAL A 226 22.91 -6.32 -6.19
C VAL A 226 24.04 -5.31 -6.33
N THR A 227 24.32 -4.93 -7.58
CA THR A 227 25.21 -3.80 -7.87
C THR A 227 24.41 -2.51 -7.81
N LEU A 228 24.77 -1.64 -6.89
CA LEU A 228 24.24 -0.29 -6.76
C LEU A 228 25.15 0.71 -7.48
N LEU A 229 24.57 1.49 -8.39
CA LEU A 229 25.25 2.61 -9.05
C LEU A 229 25.24 3.85 -8.15
N GLY A 230 26.36 4.09 -7.45
CA GLY A 230 26.52 5.18 -6.48
C GLY A 230 27.61 6.19 -6.85
N TYR A 231 28.04 6.93 -5.83
CA TYR A 231 29.17 7.86 -5.86
C TYR A 231 30.06 7.61 -4.66
N GLU A 232 31.32 8.02 -4.73
CA GLU A 232 32.19 8.02 -3.56
C GLU A 232 31.58 8.86 -2.42
N PRO A 233 31.75 8.43 -1.16
CA PRO A 233 31.26 9.20 -0.03
C PRO A 233 31.99 10.55 0.02
N ARG A 234 31.23 11.65 0.02
CA ARG A 234 31.78 12.95 0.38
C ARG A 234 32.07 12.91 1.87
N GLY A 235 33.34 13.05 2.28
CA GLY A 235 33.85 12.85 3.65
C GLY A 235 33.04 13.50 4.80
N ASP A 236 33.56 14.54 5.45
CA ASP A 236 32.93 15.19 6.63
C ASP A 236 31.71 16.06 6.27
N VAL A 237 30.85 15.63 5.35
CA VAL A 237 29.58 16.31 5.11
C VAL A 237 28.69 16.10 6.34
N PRO A 238 28.30 17.16 7.06
CA PRO A 238 27.40 17.03 8.19
C PRO A 238 26.12 16.32 7.75
N GLN A 239 25.66 15.35 8.53
CA GLN A 239 24.40 14.67 8.30
C GLN A 239 23.24 15.63 8.52
N THR A 240 22.88 16.37 7.47
CA THR A 240 21.64 17.13 7.46
C THR A 240 20.49 16.23 7.04
N THR A 241 19.26 16.61 7.35
CA THR A 241 18.03 15.98 6.84
C THR A 241 17.87 16.11 5.33
N HIS A 242 18.76 16.85 4.66
CA HIS A 242 18.75 17.11 3.23
C HIS A 242 19.90 16.33 2.58
N VAL A 243 19.58 15.49 1.60
CA VAL A 243 20.61 14.88 0.76
C VAL A 243 21.20 15.99 -0.10
N ILE A 244 22.52 16.11 -0.07
CA ILE A 244 23.21 17.05 -0.95
C ILE A 244 23.21 16.44 -2.37
N PRO A 245 22.66 17.16 -3.37
CA PRO A 245 22.67 16.70 -4.75
C PRO A 245 24.07 16.32 -5.21
N PRO A 246 24.21 15.25 -6.03
CA PRO A 246 25.46 15.01 -6.73
C PRO A 246 25.85 16.20 -7.63
N THR A 247 27.14 16.48 -7.74
CA THR A 247 27.71 17.51 -8.62
C THR A 247 28.71 16.87 -9.59
N GLU A 248 29.20 17.64 -10.56
CA GLU A 248 30.20 17.16 -11.53
C GLU A 248 31.50 16.68 -10.87
N ASP A 249 31.82 17.19 -9.68
CA ASP A 249 32.99 16.78 -8.89
C ASP A 249 32.83 15.40 -8.22
N ASP A 250 31.63 14.81 -8.22
CA ASP A 250 31.42 13.51 -7.60
C ASP A 250 31.92 12.36 -8.48
N VAL A 251 32.76 11.53 -7.89
CA VAL A 251 33.33 10.36 -8.57
C VAL A 251 32.32 9.20 -8.52
N PRO A 252 31.89 8.67 -9.68
CA PRO A 252 31.04 7.49 -9.73
C PRO A 252 31.71 6.26 -9.11
N ARG A 253 30.96 5.49 -8.31
CA ARG A 253 31.43 4.23 -7.72
C ARG A 253 30.29 3.23 -7.58
N ASP A 254 30.59 1.98 -7.92
CA ASP A 254 29.64 0.88 -7.77
C ASP A 254 29.87 0.12 -6.46
N TYR A 255 28.78 -0.34 -5.88
CA TYR A 255 28.77 -1.04 -4.61
C TYR A 255 28.03 -2.37 -4.75
N THR A 256 28.60 -3.44 -4.23
CA THR A 256 27.86 -4.69 -4.02
C THR A 256 27.16 -4.59 -2.67
N VAL A 257 25.83 -4.60 -2.66
CA VAL A 257 25.02 -4.37 -1.46
C VAL A 257 23.98 -5.46 -1.26
N VAL A 258 23.59 -5.67 0.00
CA VAL A 258 22.45 -6.52 0.33
C VAL A 258 21.16 -5.81 -0.11
N HIS A 259 20.32 -6.50 -0.88
CA HIS A 259 19.06 -5.94 -1.35
C HIS A 259 17.89 -6.32 -0.43
N LEU A 260 17.47 -5.39 0.42
CA LEU A 260 16.30 -5.48 1.28
C LEU A 260 15.06 -4.95 0.53
N GLY A 261 14.64 -5.68 -0.50
CA GLY A 261 13.56 -5.28 -1.42
C GLY A 261 12.32 -6.17 -1.39
N ARG A 262 12.18 -7.08 -0.42
CA ARG A 262 11.01 -7.95 -0.28
C ARG A 262 10.53 -8.03 1.17
N PHE A 263 9.32 -8.55 1.37
CA PHE A 263 8.72 -8.73 2.69
C PHE A 263 8.28 -10.17 2.90
N GLU A 264 8.41 -10.62 4.13
CA GLU A 264 7.95 -11.94 4.58
C GLU A 264 6.83 -11.74 5.60
N MET A 265 5.86 -12.66 5.57
CA MET A 265 4.81 -12.73 6.57
C MET A 265 5.43 -13.06 7.94
N GLU A 266 5.24 -12.15 8.89
CA GLU A 266 5.58 -12.37 10.30
C GLU A 266 4.38 -12.95 11.05
N ARG A 267 3.17 -12.48 10.70
CA ARG A 267 1.92 -12.98 11.24
C ARG A 267 0.87 -13.09 10.15
N GLY A 268 0.17 -14.21 10.12
CA GLY A 268 -0.98 -14.41 9.25
C GLY A 268 -2.17 -15.00 9.99
N VAL A 269 -3.34 -14.80 9.40
CA VAL A 269 -4.59 -15.43 9.84
C VAL A 269 -5.15 -16.28 8.71
N ARG A 270 -5.93 -17.31 9.05
CA ARG A 270 -6.74 -17.99 8.03
C ARG A 270 -7.79 -17.03 7.50
N ARG A 271 -8.07 -17.07 6.20
CA ARG A 271 -9.20 -16.34 5.64
C ARG A 271 -10.49 -16.83 6.30
N PRO A 272 -11.32 -15.95 6.88
CA PRO A 272 -12.66 -16.30 7.33
C PRO A 272 -13.66 -16.26 6.18
N LEU A 273 -14.83 -16.85 6.37
CA LEU A 273 -15.99 -16.64 5.49
C LEU A 273 -16.45 -15.17 5.50
N GLY A 274 -16.24 -14.46 6.61
CA GLY A 274 -16.61 -13.06 6.75
C GLY A 274 -16.45 -12.53 8.16
N TYR A 275 -16.97 -11.32 8.37
CA TYR A 275 -16.96 -10.63 9.65
C TYR A 275 -18.36 -10.10 9.98
N LEU A 276 -18.69 -10.03 11.27
CA LEU A 276 -19.88 -9.35 11.77
C LEU A 276 -19.45 -8.05 12.46
N VAL A 277 -19.92 -6.92 11.95
CA VAL A 277 -19.56 -5.58 12.44
C VAL A 277 -20.80 -4.87 12.98
N PRO A 278 -20.76 -4.31 14.21
CA PRO A 278 -21.88 -3.56 14.76
C PRO A 278 -22.26 -2.34 13.92
N ILE A 279 -23.55 -2.10 13.71
CA ILE A 279 -24.05 -0.97 12.89
C ILE A 279 -23.77 0.39 13.55
N GLU A 280 -23.51 0.41 14.86
CA GLU A 280 -23.21 1.62 15.63
C GLU A 280 -21.80 2.14 15.35
N LEU A 281 -20.91 1.30 14.83
CA LEU A 281 -19.59 1.69 14.37
C LEU A 281 -19.69 2.38 13.01
N THR A 282 -20.41 3.50 12.95
CA THR A 282 -20.78 4.18 11.70
C THR A 282 -19.55 4.54 10.87
N THR A 283 -18.48 5.02 11.52
CA THR A 283 -17.22 5.37 10.84
C THR A 283 -16.57 4.14 10.19
N VAL A 284 -16.60 2.98 10.85
CA VAL A 284 -16.09 1.72 10.29
C VAL A 284 -16.92 1.30 9.08
N ILE A 285 -18.25 1.29 9.22
CA ILE A 285 -19.18 0.92 8.16
C ILE A 285 -19.05 1.85 6.94
N ASP A 286 -18.94 3.16 7.16
CA ASP A 286 -18.82 4.14 6.08
C ASP A 286 -17.46 4.06 5.37
N THR A 287 -16.36 3.82 6.10
CA THR A 287 -15.05 3.58 5.49
C THR A 287 -15.04 2.29 4.67
N LEU A 288 -15.61 1.19 5.17
CA LEU A 288 -15.76 -0.05 4.41
C LEU A 288 -16.55 0.17 3.12
N ARG A 289 -17.67 0.91 3.18
CA ARG A 289 -18.44 1.28 1.98
C ARG A 289 -17.63 2.12 1.01
N ALA A 290 -16.84 3.07 1.51
CA ALA A 290 -15.97 3.90 0.68
C ALA A 290 -14.90 3.07 -0.05
N HIS A 291 -14.40 1.99 0.56
CA HIS A 291 -13.54 1.02 -0.13
C HIS A 291 -14.24 0.23 -1.23
N GLY A 292 -15.58 0.21 -1.27
CA GLY A 292 -16.38 -0.62 -2.17
C GLY A 292 -16.75 -1.99 -1.56
N VAL A 293 -16.61 -2.17 -0.25
CA VAL A 293 -16.93 -3.44 0.42
C VAL A 293 -18.45 -3.65 0.42
N THR A 294 -18.87 -4.80 -0.10
CA THR A 294 -20.25 -5.26 -0.02
C THR A 294 -20.53 -5.87 1.34
N MET A 295 -21.74 -5.62 1.87
CA MET A 295 -22.17 -6.02 3.19
C MET A 295 -23.69 -6.19 3.21
N GLU A 296 -24.18 -7.09 4.06
CA GLU A 296 -25.61 -7.36 4.22
C GLU A 296 -26.00 -7.41 5.70
N PRO A 297 -27.26 -7.14 6.08
CA PRO A 297 -27.71 -7.33 7.46
C PRO A 297 -27.51 -8.79 7.89
N ALA A 298 -26.87 -9.02 9.04
CA ALA A 298 -26.60 -10.38 9.52
C ALA A 298 -27.91 -11.11 9.86
N ALA A 299 -28.14 -12.31 9.33
CA ALA A 299 -29.38 -13.05 9.53
C ALA A 299 -29.13 -14.53 9.80
N GLY A 300 -29.86 -15.09 10.78
CA GLY A 300 -29.73 -16.50 11.14
C GLY A 300 -28.57 -16.78 12.09
N ARG A 301 -28.11 -18.03 12.08
CA ARG A 301 -27.10 -18.55 13.01
C ARG A 301 -25.70 -18.49 12.40
N TYR A 302 -24.74 -18.00 13.18
CA TYR A 302 -23.31 -17.99 12.82
C TYR A 302 -22.51 -18.67 13.92
N ASP A 303 -21.58 -19.54 13.54
CA ASP A 303 -20.46 -19.90 14.39
C ASP A 303 -19.39 -18.83 14.20
N VAL A 304 -18.86 -18.29 15.30
CA VAL A 304 -17.98 -17.13 15.29
C VAL A 304 -16.80 -17.32 16.22
N GLU A 305 -15.74 -16.58 15.95
CA GLU A 305 -14.62 -16.35 16.83
C GLU A 305 -14.71 -14.92 17.37
N ARG A 306 -14.83 -14.82 18.69
CA ARG A 306 -14.77 -13.57 19.45
C ARG A 306 -13.35 -13.39 19.95
N TYR A 307 -12.73 -12.29 19.57
CA TYR A 307 -11.40 -11.91 20.06
C TYR A 307 -11.51 -11.23 21.43
N THR A 308 -10.67 -11.65 22.38
CA THR A 308 -10.42 -10.93 23.64
C THR A 308 -9.06 -10.27 23.54
N ILE A 309 -9.00 -8.96 23.78
CA ILE A 309 -7.76 -8.19 23.70
C ILE A 309 -6.84 -8.61 24.85
N THR A 310 -5.62 -9.05 24.54
CA THR A 310 -4.62 -9.48 25.52
C THR A 310 -3.48 -8.48 25.68
N GLY A 311 -3.23 -7.66 24.66
CA GLY A 311 -2.20 -6.62 24.68
C GLY A 311 -2.56 -5.44 23.79
N ILE A 312 -2.12 -4.24 24.18
CA ILE A 312 -2.23 -3.04 23.36
C ILE A 312 -0.92 -2.27 23.45
N ASP A 313 -0.25 -2.09 22.31
CA ASP A 313 0.89 -1.22 22.14
C ASP A 313 0.48 0.04 21.38
N ARG A 314 0.86 1.22 21.89
CA ARG A 314 0.51 2.53 21.33
C ARG A 314 1.76 3.23 20.87
N ALA A 315 1.76 3.67 19.61
CA ALA A 315 2.85 4.46 19.07
C ALA A 315 3.15 5.66 19.99
N PRO A 316 4.43 5.98 20.24
CA PRO A 316 4.80 7.05 21.16
C PRO A 316 4.49 8.45 20.61
N ARG A 317 4.27 8.57 19.29
CA ARG A 317 3.98 9.82 18.59
C ARG A 317 2.81 9.63 17.64
N GLU A 318 2.09 10.71 17.41
CA GLU A 318 1.06 10.74 16.40
C GLU A 318 1.66 10.69 14.99
N PHE A 319 0.94 10.03 14.10
CA PHE A 319 1.23 9.94 12.68
C PHE A 319 -0.08 10.18 11.92
N GLN A 320 -0.10 11.22 11.08
CA GLN A 320 -1.29 11.58 10.28
C GLN A 320 -2.56 11.83 11.13
N GLY A 321 -2.42 12.35 12.34
CA GLY A 321 -3.55 12.57 13.27
C GLY A 321 -3.96 11.35 14.10
N HIS A 322 -3.26 10.22 13.95
CA HIS A 322 -3.56 8.98 14.65
C HIS A 322 -2.41 8.58 15.58
N ARG A 323 -2.74 7.97 16.72
CA ARG A 323 -1.77 7.32 17.57
C ARG A 323 -1.86 5.82 17.33
N ASN A 324 -1.21 5.37 16.24
CA ASN A 324 -1.38 4.01 15.75
C ASN A 324 -1.22 2.97 16.88
N VAL A 325 -2.08 1.95 16.85
CA VAL A 325 -2.09 0.86 17.85
C VAL A 325 -1.73 -0.47 17.21
N LEU A 326 -1.04 -1.31 17.96
CA LEU A 326 -0.97 -2.74 17.68
C LEU A 326 -1.67 -3.47 18.83
N VAL A 327 -2.55 -4.40 18.46
CA VAL A 327 -3.32 -5.19 19.41
C VAL A 327 -2.92 -6.63 19.29
N ASP A 328 -2.80 -7.32 20.42
CA ASP A 328 -2.77 -8.78 20.46
C ASP A 328 -4.09 -9.27 21.06
N ALA A 329 -4.60 -10.38 20.54
CA ALA A 329 -5.89 -10.94 20.93
C ALA A 329 -5.94 -12.47 20.84
N ASP A 330 -6.72 -13.07 21.73
CA ASP A 330 -7.02 -14.50 21.71
C ASP A 330 -8.45 -14.74 21.23
N ALA A 331 -8.63 -15.71 20.34
CA ALA A 331 -9.94 -16.07 19.80
C ALA A 331 -10.63 -17.15 20.66
N ARG A 332 -11.91 -16.94 20.95
CA ARG A 332 -12.80 -17.96 21.52
C ARG A 332 -13.97 -18.21 20.58
N ARG A 333 -14.25 -19.49 20.32
CA ARG A 333 -15.43 -19.89 19.55
C ARG A 333 -16.71 -19.79 20.35
N GLU A 334 -17.74 -19.29 19.70
CA GLU A 334 -19.12 -19.28 20.19
C GLU A 334 -20.10 -19.32 19.01
N THR A 335 -21.37 -19.53 19.32
CA THR A 335 -22.46 -19.42 18.34
C THR A 335 -23.30 -18.19 18.68
N VAL A 336 -23.61 -17.39 17.67
CA VAL A 336 -24.55 -16.26 17.77
C VAL A 336 -25.72 -16.46 16.81
N GLU A 337 -26.87 -15.90 17.16
CA GLU A 337 -28.09 -16.00 16.35
C GLU A 337 -28.74 -14.63 16.21
N PHE A 338 -29.06 -14.25 14.97
CA PHE A 338 -29.75 -13.02 14.63
C PHE A 338 -31.11 -13.35 14.03
N GLY A 339 -32.13 -12.57 14.40
CA GLY A 339 -33.49 -12.78 13.93
C GLY A 339 -33.58 -12.84 12.41
N THR A 340 -34.38 -13.76 11.89
CA THR A 340 -34.72 -13.81 10.45
C THR A 340 -35.76 -12.73 10.15
N PRO A 341 -35.67 -11.98 9.04
CA PRO A 341 -36.78 -11.16 8.57
C PRO A 341 -37.98 -12.07 8.27
N ILE A 342 -38.97 -12.10 9.16
CA ILE A 342 -40.26 -12.75 8.87
C ILE A 342 -41.12 -11.70 8.18
N ALA A 343 -41.76 -12.08 7.08
CA ALA A 343 -42.62 -11.23 6.25
C ALA A 343 -43.43 -10.21 7.08
N GLY A 344 -43.02 -8.95 7.06
CA GLY A 344 -43.72 -7.82 7.68
C GLY A 344 -43.19 -7.32 9.04
N GLN A 345 -42.20 -7.97 9.67
CA GLN A 345 -41.54 -7.45 10.87
C GLN A 345 -40.01 -7.54 10.76
N ILE A 346 -39.37 -6.37 10.67
CA ILE A 346 -37.93 -6.23 10.80
C ILE A 346 -37.60 -6.33 12.29
N VAL A 347 -36.90 -7.38 12.72
CA VAL A 347 -36.04 -7.27 13.90
C VAL A 347 -34.77 -6.59 13.41
N PRO A 348 -34.44 -5.36 13.84
CA PRO A 348 -33.23 -4.70 13.38
C PRO A 348 -32.04 -5.52 13.84
N THR A 349 -31.29 -6.09 12.89
CA THR A 349 -30.03 -6.73 13.20
C THR A 349 -29.04 -5.60 13.45
N ARG A 350 -28.45 -5.56 14.65
CA ARG A 350 -27.46 -4.54 15.00
C ARG A 350 -26.06 -4.85 14.46
N MET A 351 -25.98 -5.77 13.49
CA MET A 351 -24.75 -6.27 12.89
C MET A 351 -24.91 -6.35 11.37
N MET A 352 -23.85 -5.94 10.67
CA MET A 352 -23.65 -6.21 9.25
C MET A 352 -22.74 -7.42 9.09
N PHE A 353 -23.13 -8.38 8.25
CA PHE A 353 -22.26 -9.41 7.75
C PHE A 353 -21.49 -8.89 6.53
N ILE A 354 -20.17 -9.06 6.58
CA ILE A 354 -19.22 -8.64 5.55
C ILE A 354 -18.54 -9.90 5.02
N PRO A 355 -19.01 -10.47 3.89
CA PRO A 355 -18.42 -11.69 3.34
C PRO A 355 -17.02 -11.41 2.79
N THR A 356 -16.09 -12.36 2.92
CA THR A 356 -14.80 -12.28 2.20
C THR A 356 -14.91 -12.82 0.76
N ALA A 357 -16.03 -13.47 0.41
CA ALA A 357 -16.35 -13.99 -0.92
C ALA A 357 -16.70 -12.88 -1.94
N GLN A 358 -15.80 -11.91 -2.09
CA GLN A 358 -15.91 -10.76 -2.99
C GLN A 358 -14.51 -10.32 -3.44
N PRO A 359 -14.37 -9.51 -4.52
CA PRO A 359 -13.05 -9.10 -5.03
C PRO A 359 -12.12 -8.46 -3.99
N LEU A 360 -12.69 -7.82 -2.96
CA LEU A 360 -11.95 -7.17 -1.87
C LEU A 360 -11.67 -8.09 -0.68
N GLY A 361 -11.88 -9.41 -0.80
CA GLY A 361 -11.79 -10.36 0.30
C GLY A 361 -10.50 -10.27 1.12
N THR A 362 -9.34 -10.13 0.45
CA THR A 362 -8.05 -9.94 1.12
C THR A 362 -7.95 -8.60 1.85
N LEU A 363 -8.41 -7.51 1.22
CA LEU A 363 -8.44 -6.19 1.85
C LEU A 363 -9.35 -6.21 3.10
N ILE A 364 -10.50 -6.86 3.04
CA ILE A 364 -11.45 -6.98 4.17
C ILE A 364 -10.77 -7.63 5.38
N VAL A 365 -10.04 -8.74 5.17
CA VAL A 365 -9.26 -9.39 6.24
C VAL A 365 -8.26 -8.41 6.83
N TYR A 366 -7.51 -7.73 5.99
CA TYR A 366 -6.50 -6.77 6.44
C TYR A 366 -7.09 -5.57 7.20
N LEU A 367 -8.29 -5.11 6.83
CA LEU A 367 -9.01 -4.01 7.46
C LEU A 367 -9.60 -4.39 8.83
N LEU A 368 -10.12 -5.61 8.98
CA LEU A 368 -10.97 -6.01 10.12
C LEU A 368 -10.31 -6.91 11.15
N GLU A 369 -9.20 -7.57 10.83
CA GLU A 369 -8.46 -8.33 11.85
C GLU A 369 -7.87 -7.37 12.89
N PRO A 370 -8.13 -7.59 14.20
CA PRO A 370 -7.70 -6.67 15.25
C PRO A 370 -6.18 -6.50 15.32
N GLU A 371 -5.45 -7.53 14.91
CA GLU A 371 -3.99 -7.62 15.05
C GLU A 371 -3.23 -7.15 13.80
N SER A 372 -3.93 -6.67 12.78
CA SER A 372 -3.35 -6.14 11.54
C SER A 372 -2.49 -4.90 11.78
N GLU A 373 -1.28 -4.88 11.22
CA GLU A 373 -0.29 -3.81 11.43
C GLU A 373 -0.68 -2.45 10.81
N ASP A 374 -1.68 -2.46 9.93
CA ASP A 374 -2.14 -1.28 9.20
C ASP A 374 -3.62 -1.39 8.83
N GLY A 375 -4.42 -2.14 9.62
CA GLY A 375 -5.88 -2.24 9.51
C GLY A 375 -6.62 -1.12 10.25
N LEU A 376 -7.96 -1.16 10.31
CA LEU A 376 -8.76 -0.10 10.93
C LEU A 376 -8.48 0.05 12.44
N THR A 377 -8.18 -1.06 13.13
CA THR A 377 -7.69 -1.02 14.51
C THR A 377 -6.41 -0.21 14.62
N ALA A 378 -5.42 -0.47 13.77
CA ALA A 378 -4.17 0.28 13.78
C ALA A 378 -4.35 1.78 13.52
N TRP A 379 -5.44 2.19 12.86
CA TRP A 379 -5.82 3.58 12.61
C TRP A 379 -6.83 4.15 13.61
N ASN A 380 -6.95 3.55 14.81
CA ASN A 380 -7.78 4.04 15.91
C ASN A 380 -9.30 4.04 15.68
N PHE A 381 -9.81 3.27 14.72
CA PHE A 381 -11.27 3.21 14.45
C PHE A 381 -12.06 2.48 15.54
N PHE A 382 -11.39 1.77 16.43
CA PHE A 382 -12.00 1.00 17.52
C PHE A 382 -11.53 1.45 18.91
N ASP A 383 -10.81 2.57 19.03
CA ASP A 383 -10.14 2.98 20.28
C ASP A 383 -11.08 3.04 21.49
N ASP A 384 -12.32 3.50 21.29
CA ASP A 384 -13.37 3.55 22.31
C ASP A 384 -13.77 2.16 22.86
N GLN A 385 -13.41 1.09 22.15
CA GLN A 385 -13.67 -0.30 22.53
C GLN A 385 -12.39 -1.06 22.93
N LEU A 386 -11.20 -0.44 22.85
CA LEU A 386 -9.94 -1.12 23.14
C LEU A 386 -9.56 -1.05 24.63
N GLU A 387 -9.77 -2.15 25.34
CA GLU A 387 -9.31 -2.38 26.71
C GLU A 387 -8.76 -3.81 26.86
N VAL A 388 -7.65 -3.98 27.59
CA VAL A 388 -7.09 -5.32 27.85
C VAL A 388 -8.09 -6.13 28.68
N GLY A 389 -8.42 -7.34 28.22
CA GLY A 389 -9.44 -8.21 28.78
C GLY A 389 -10.84 -7.98 28.22
N ALA A 390 -11.08 -6.90 27.46
CA ALA A 390 -12.35 -6.66 26.80
C ALA A 390 -12.46 -7.44 25.48
N ALA A 391 -13.70 -7.68 25.05
CA ALA A 391 -13.98 -8.28 23.76
C ALA A 391 -13.84 -7.24 22.64
N PHE A 392 -13.14 -7.61 21.56
CA PHE A 392 -13.11 -6.81 20.34
C PHE A 392 -14.51 -6.79 19.69
N PRO A 393 -14.98 -5.63 19.17
CA PRO A 393 -16.37 -5.49 18.74
C PRO A 393 -16.70 -6.23 17.44
N VAL A 394 -15.71 -6.57 16.61
CA VAL A 394 -15.91 -7.34 15.37
C VAL A 394 -15.80 -8.84 15.65
N LEU A 395 -16.76 -9.61 15.15
CA LEU A 395 -16.74 -11.08 15.24
C LEU A 395 -16.25 -11.66 13.92
N ARG A 396 -15.35 -12.65 14.00
CA ARG A 396 -14.84 -13.38 12.83
C ARG A 396 -15.74 -14.60 12.57
N VAL A 397 -16.16 -14.83 11.33
CA VAL A 397 -16.91 -16.03 10.92
C VAL A 397 -15.90 -16.99 10.27
N PRO A 398 -15.38 -18.00 11.00
CA PRO A 398 -14.15 -18.71 10.66
C PRO A 398 -14.19 -19.53 9.39
#